data_AF-A0A6V8E2N1-F1
#
_entry.id   AF-A0A6V8E2N1-F1
#
_cell.length_a   1.000
_cell.length_b   1.000
_cell.length_c   1.000
_cell.angle_alpha   90.00
_cell.angle_beta   90.00
_cell.angle_gamma   90.00
#
_symmetry.space_group_name_H-M   'P 1'
#
loop_
_entity.id
_entity.type
_entity.pdbx_description
1 polymer ?
#
loop_
_entity_poly.entity_id
_entity_poly.type
_entity_poly.pdbx_seq_one_letter_code
_entity_poly.pdbx_strand_id
1 'polypeptide(L)'
;VERAVDRALLVVDMPFGTYQGNSRQALESAIRIMKESSGHAVKLEGGAEITESVERILTAGIPVMGHLGLTPQSIYKFGTYSVRAKEEEEAEKLIEDAKILEAAGCFAIVLEKIPRELAKRVSQAVSIPTIGI
;
A
#
# COMPACT_ATOMS: atom_id res chain seq x y z
N VAL A 1 -12.86 8.46 14.62
CA VAL A 1 -12.29 9.23 13.49
C VAL A 1 -13.40 9.86 12.68
N GLU A 2 -14.33 9.09 12.12
CA GLU A 2 -15.42 9.62 11.27
C GLU A 2 -16.26 10.72 11.94
N ARG A 3 -16.69 10.56 13.19
CA ARG A 3 -17.39 11.62 13.96
C ARG A 3 -16.69 12.99 14.04
N ALA A 4 -15.41 13.09 13.68
CA ALA A 4 -14.62 14.32 13.69
C ALA A 4 -14.18 14.78 12.28
N VAL A 5 -14.60 14.09 11.21
CA VAL A 5 -14.16 14.32 9.84
C VAL A 5 -15.36 14.55 8.93
N ASP A 6 -15.39 15.71 8.27
CA ASP A 6 -16.51 16.11 7.40
C ASP A 6 -16.21 15.93 5.90
N ARG A 7 -14.94 16.11 5.48
CA ARG A 7 -14.56 16.10 4.05
C ARG A 7 -13.37 15.22 3.69
N ALA A 8 -12.61 14.72 4.67
CA ALA A 8 -11.36 14.02 4.38
C ALA A 8 -11.63 12.58 3.91
N LEU A 9 -10.78 12.08 3.02
CA LEU A 9 -10.76 10.67 2.65
C LEU A 9 -10.25 9.83 3.83
N LEU A 10 -11.06 8.89 4.32
CA LEU A 10 -10.68 7.97 5.38
C LEU A 10 -10.13 6.69 4.76
N VAL A 11 -8.84 6.43 4.99
CA VAL A 11 -8.17 5.21 4.53
C VAL A 11 -7.91 4.32 5.74
N VAL A 12 -8.29 3.05 5.66
CA VAL A 12 -8.14 2.07 6.74
C VAL A 12 -7.07 1.06 6.37
N ASP A 13 -6.11 0.85 7.27
CA ASP A 13 -5.10 -0.19 7.07
C ASP A 13 -5.69 -1.59 7.12
N MET A 14 -5.31 -2.44 6.16
CA MET A 14 -5.54 -3.87 6.27
C MET A 14 -4.51 -4.48 7.24
N PRO A 15 -4.95 -5.17 8.30
CA PRO A 15 -4.01 -5.77 9.25
C PRO A 15 -3.18 -6.91 8.65
N PHE A 16 -2.03 -7.18 9.25
CA PHE A 16 -1.22 -8.34 8.91
C PHE A 16 -2.03 -9.65 9.01
N GLY A 17 -1.82 -10.55 8.05
CA GLY A 17 -2.49 -11.84 7.96
C GLY A 17 -3.90 -11.79 7.35
N THR A 18 -4.36 -10.61 6.91
CA THR A 18 -5.72 -10.45 6.35
C THR A 18 -5.74 -10.34 4.83
N TYR A 19 -4.59 -10.09 4.19
CA TYR A 19 -4.52 -9.89 2.74
C TYR A 19 -3.31 -10.55 2.07
N GLN A 20 -2.30 -10.96 2.84
CA GLN A 20 -1.09 -11.60 2.32
C GLN A 20 -1.38 -13.04 1.89
N GLY A 21 -1.03 -13.40 0.65
CA GLY A 21 -0.99 -14.78 0.16
C GLY A 21 -2.33 -15.43 -0.21
N ASN A 22 -3.47 -14.80 0.10
CA ASN A 22 -4.79 -15.28 -0.33
C ASN A 22 -5.71 -14.10 -0.70
N SER A 23 -5.89 -13.90 -2.00
CA SER A 23 -6.70 -12.81 -2.56
C SER A 23 -8.19 -12.89 -2.19
N ARG A 24 -8.73 -14.09 -1.95
CA ARG A 24 -10.12 -14.24 -1.48
C ARG A 24 -10.26 -13.76 -0.04
N GLN A 25 -9.32 -14.14 0.83
CA GLN A 25 -9.29 -13.66 2.21
C GLN A 25 -9.08 -12.14 2.26
N ALA A 26 -8.26 -11.59 1.36
CA ALA A 26 -8.06 -10.15 1.20
C ALA A 26 -9.39 -9.45 0.90
N LEU A 27 -10.17 -9.96 -0.06
CA LEU A 27 -11.47 -9.40 -0.39
C LEU A 27 -12.48 -9.51 0.76
N GLU A 28 -12.59 -10.67 1.41
CA GLU A 28 -13.49 -10.88 2.54
C GLU A 28 -13.15 -9.91 3.70
N SER A 29 -11.87 -9.73 3.98
CA SER A 29 -11.37 -8.81 5.01
C SER A 29 -11.62 -7.35 4.63
N ALA A 30 -11.38 -6.95 3.38
CA ALA A 30 -11.64 -5.60 2.89
C ALA A 30 -13.14 -5.27 2.96
N ILE A 31 -14.02 -6.17 2.50
CA ILE A 31 -15.48 -6.00 2.61
C ILE A 31 -15.90 -5.83 4.07
N ARG A 32 -15.34 -6.64 4.97
CA ARG A 32 -15.63 -6.54 6.41
C ARG A 32 -15.21 -5.17 6.96
N ILE A 33 -14.02 -4.69 6.62
CA ILE A 33 -13.55 -3.34 6.98
C ILE A 33 -14.54 -2.28 6.45
N MET A 34 -14.95 -2.36 5.19
CA MET A 34 -15.87 -1.37 4.60
C MET A 34 -17.28 -1.40 5.20
N LYS A 35 -17.71 -2.54 5.75
CA LYS A 35 -19.02 -2.68 6.42
C LYS A 35 -18.99 -2.26 7.89
N GLU A 36 -17.91 -2.60 8.59
CA GLU A 36 -17.80 -2.41 10.04
C GLU A 36 -17.13 -1.07 10.40
N SER A 37 -16.42 -0.45 9.45
CA SER A 37 -15.82 0.86 9.60
C SER A 37 -16.45 1.88 8.67
N SER A 38 -16.24 3.17 8.96
CA SER A 38 -16.59 4.27 8.07
C SER A 38 -15.44 4.62 7.11
N GLY A 39 -14.58 3.66 6.79
CA GLY A 39 -13.50 3.84 5.81
C GLY A 39 -14.06 4.07 4.40
N HIS A 40 -13.34 4.83 3.59
CA HIS A 40 -13.65 5.07 2.18
C HIS A 40 -12.72 4.27 1.25
N ALA A 41 -11.60 3.80 1.77
CA ALA A 41 -10.58 3.04 1.05
C ALA A 41 -9.79 2.16 2.03
N VAL A 42 -9.03 1.21 1.49
CA VAL A 42 -8.10 0.37 2.26
C VAL A 42 -6.65 0.61 1.86
N LYS A 43 -5.72 0.46 2.81
CA LYS A 43 -4.27 0.50 2.56
C LYS A 43 -3.64 -0.86 2.80
N LEU A 44 -2.80 -1.32 1.88
CA LEU A 44 -2.09 -2.60 1.94
C LEU A 44 -0.58 -2.37 1.82
N GLU A 45 0.20 -3.09 2.62
CA GLU A 45 1.67 -3.08 2.56
C GLU A 45 2.20 -4.20 1.67
N GLY A 46 3.09 -3.88 0.72
CA GLY A 46 3.70 -4.83 -0.20
C GLY A 46 3.73 -4.32 -1.63
N GLY A 47 4.58 -4.93 -2.45
CA GLY A 47 4.70 -4.64 -3.88
C GLY A 47 4.09 -5.75 -4.73
N ALA A 48 4.88 -6.30 -5.65
CA ALA A 48 4.46 -7.36 -6.57
C ALA A 48 3.77 -8.54 -5.87
N GLU A 49 4.18 -8.89 -4.64
CA GLU A 49 3.66 -10.06 -3.92
C GLU A 49 2.19 -9.96 -3.49
N ILE A 50 1.59 -8.76 -3.46
CA ILE A 50 0.19 -8.54 -3.05
C ILE A 50 -0.72 -8.14 -4.22
N THR A 51 -0.19 -8.11 -5.44
CA THR A 51 -0.91 -7.64 -6.64
C THR A 51 -2.23 -8.38 -6.84
N GLU A 52 -2.23 -9.70 -6.67
CA GLU A 52 -3.46 -10.50 -6.80
C GLU A 52 -4.55 -10.10 -5.78
N SER A 53 -4.14 -9.74 -4.56
CA SER A 53 -5.05 -9.25 -3.53
C SER A 53 -5.60 -7.86 -3.88
N VAL A 54 -4.74 -6.97 -4.38
CA VAL A 54 -5.14 -5.62 -4.84
C VAL A 54 -6.19 -5.72 -5.95
N GLU A 55 -5.89 -6.48 -7.01
CA GLU A 55 -6.81 -6.69 -8.15
C GLU A 55 -8.15 -7.26 -7.69
N ARG A 56 -8.13 -8.28 -6.81
CA ARG A 56 -9.36 -8.89 -6.29
C ARG A 56 -10.20 -7.91 -5.49
N ILE A 57 -9.59 -7.11 -4.62
CA ILE A 57 -10.30 -6.09 -3.83
C ILE A 57 -10.95 -5.04 -4.76
N LEU A 58 -10.22 -4.60 -5.78
CA LEU A 58 -10.72 -3.63 -6.76
C LEU A 58 -11.95 -4.14 -7.52
N THR A 59 -12.07 -5.46 -7.76
CA THR A 59 -13.29 -6.01 -8.41
C THR A 59 -14.58 -5.78 -7.63
N ALA A 60 -14.50 -5.51 -6.32
CA ALA A 60 -15.65 -5.17 -5.48
C ALA A 60 -15.90 -3.66 -5.39
N GLY A 61 -15.14 -2.83 -6.13
CA GLY A 61 -15.27 -1.38 -6.12
C GLY A 61 -14.66 -0.70 -4.90
N ILE A 62 -13.82 -1.39 -4.12
CA ILE A 62 -13.16 -0.84 -2.94
C ILE A 62 -11.84 -0.16 -3.39
N PRO A 63 -11.67 1.16 -3.19
CA PRO A 63 -10.42 1.84 -3.56
C PRO A 63 -9.23 1.36 -2.72
N VAL A 64 -8.08 1.18 -3.36
CA VAL A 64 -6.87 0.66 -2.72
C VAL A 64 -5.73 1.68 -2.78
N MET A 65 -5.11 1.94 -1.63
CA MET A 65 -3.86 2.66 -1.49
C MET A 65 -2.72 1.66 -1.24
N GLY A 66 -1.64 1.77 -2.01
CA GLY A 66 -0.43 0.98 -1.79
C GLY A 66 0.43 1.54 -0.67
N HIS A 67 1.32 0.72 -0.11
CA HIS A 67 2.35 1.14 0.83
C HIS A 67 3.66 0.39 0.55
N LEU A 68 4.69 1.15 0.17
CA LEU A 68 6.04 0.71 -0.14
C LEU A 68 7.09 1.39 0.74
N GLY A 69 8.32 0.88 0.68
CA GLY A 69 9.43 1.34 1.50
C GLY A 69 9.58 0.44 2.72
N LEU A 70 9.61 1.03 3.91
CA LEU A 70 9.51 0.28 5.15
C LEU A 70 8.05 -0.13 5.36
N THR A 71 7.78 -1.43 5.31
CA THR A 71 6.46 -2.01 5.60
C THR A 71 6.50 -2.69 6.97
N PRO A 72 6.00 -2.04 8.05
CA PRO A 72 6.11 -2.54 9.42
C PRO A 72 5.57 -3.95 9.63
N GLN A 73 4.55 -4.36 8.87
CA GLN A 73 3.96 -5.71 8.97
C GLN A 73 4.94 -6.82 8.56
N SER A 74 6.00 -6.46 7.82
CA SER A 74 7.04 -7.38 7.36
C SER A 74 8.32 -7.30 8.20
N ILE A 75 8.27 -6.77 9.43
CA ILE A 75 9.46 -6.57 10.25
C ILE A 75 10.29 -7.85 10.45
N TYR A 76 9.66 -9.00 10.65
CA TYR A 76 10.39 -10.27 10.83
C TYR A 76 11.06 -10.77 9.55
N LYS A 77 10.57 -10.34 8.38
CA LYS A 77 11.21 -10.60 7.08
C LYS A 77 12.44 -9.71 6.87
N PHE A 78 12.39 -8.46 7.36
CA PHE A 78 13.43 -7.45 7.11
C PHE A 78 14.40 -7.20 8.29
N GLY A 79 14.10 -7.73 9.47
CA GLY A 79 14.96 -7.73 10.66
C GLY A 79 15.15 -6.38 11.37
N THR A 80 14.81 -5.24 10.76
CA THR A 80 15.00 -3.91 11.37
C THR A 80 13.98 -2.87 10.84
N TYR A 81 13.77 -1.80 11.60
CA TYR A 81 13.07 -0.59 11.14
C TYR A 81 14.02 0.39 10.43
N SER A 82 15.16 -0.02 9.89
CA SER A 82 16.12 0.92 9.28
C SER A 82 15.63 1.48 7.94
N VAL A 83 16.23 2.59 7.50
CA VAL A 83 15.95 3.19 6.18
C VAL A 83 16.16 2.13 5.10
N ARG A 84 15.15 1.93 4.24
CA ARG A 84 15.14 0.94 3.16
C ARG A 84 15.75 1.50 1.88
N ALA A 85 16.09 0.61 0.94
CA ALA A 85 16.49 0.95 -0.42
C ALA A 85 17.71 1.89 -0.48
N LYS A 86 18.77 1.49 0.22
CA LYS A 86 20.08 2.15 0.15
C LYS A 86 20.94 1.62 -0.98
N GLU A 87 20.74 0.35 -1.34
CA GLU A 87 21.38 -0.31 -2.48
C GLU A 87 20.56 -0.06 -3.75
N GLU A 88 21.23 0.06 -4.90
CA GLU A 88 20.55 0.39 -6.17
C GLU A 88 19.53 -0.68 -6.57
N GLU A 89 19.78 -1.97 -6.30
CA GLU A 89 18.86 -3.06 -6.59
C GLU A 89 17.54 -2.93 -5.80
N GLU A 90 17.62 -2.57 -4.51
CA GLU A 90 16.42 -2.31 -3.70
C GLU A 90 15.68 -1.05 -4.18
N ALA A 91 16.40 -0.06 -4.71
CA ALA A 91 15.82 1.15 -5.27
C ALA A 91 15.07 0.87 -6.59
N GLU A 92 15.66 0.07 -7.48
CA GLU A 92 15.02 -0.38 -8.71
C GLU A 92 13.76 -1.21 -8.42
N LYS A 93 13.86 -2.15 -7.47
CA LYS A 93 12.71 -2.94 -7.02
C LYS A 93 11.57 -2.05 -6.51
N LEU A 94 11.89 -1.03 -5.71
CA LEU A 94 10.87 -0.09 -5.19
C LEU A 94 10.13 0.64 -6.32
N ILE A 95 10.86 1.08 -7.36
CA ILE A 95 10.27 1.75 -8.53
C ILE A 95 9.40 0.77 -9.33
N GLU A 96 9.85 -0.46 -9.50
CA GLU A 96 9.07 -1.51 -10.18
C GLU A 96 7.79 -1.85 -9.41
N ASP A 97 7.90 -2.10 -8.11
CA ASP A 97 6.76 -2.34 -7.23
C ASP A 97 5.74 -1.20 -7.29
N ALA A 98 6.20 0.06 -7.34
CA ALA A 98 5.31 1.22 -7.47
C ALA A 98 4.53 1.21 -8.78
N LYS A 99 5.19 0.89 -9.90
CA LYS A 99 4.54 0.75 -11.21
C LYS A 99 3.56 -0.41 -11.25
N ILE A 100 3.89 -1.53 -10.61
CA ILE A 100 3.01 -2.69 -10.53
C ILE A 100 1.73 -2.33 -9.76
N LEU A 101 1.85 -1.66 -8.61
CA LEU A 101 0.69 -1.22 -7.84
C LEU A 101 -0.17 -0.21 -8.61
N GLU A 102 0.45 0.73 -9.32
CA GLU A 102 -0.27 1.64 -10.21
C GLU A 102 -1.02 0.87 -11.31
N ALA A 103 -0.34 -0.04 -12.01
CA ALA A 103 -0.93 -0.85 -13.08
C ALA A 103 -2.07 -1.75 -12.58
N ALA A 104 -1.98 -2.25 -11.35
CA ALA A 104 -3.04 -3.02 -10.69
C ALA A 104 -4.28 -2.17 -10.38
N GLY A 105 -4.13 -0.84 -10.26
CA GLY A 105 -5.23 0.10 -10.03
C GLY A 105 -5.24 0.77 -8.65
N CYS A 106 -4.12 0.75 -7.91
CA CYS A 106 -4.00 1.57 -6.71
C CYS A 106 -4.15 3.06 -7.06
N PHE A 107 -4.90 3.82 -6.26
CA PHE A 107 -5.14 5.25 -6.53
C PHE A 107 -4.06 6.17 -5.95
N ALA A 108 -3.24 5.66 -5.02
CA ALA A 108 -2.14 6.38 -4.38
C ALA A 108 -1.17 5.38 -3.73
N ILE A 109 0.06 5.82 -3.42
CA ILE A 109 1.08 5.01 -2.75
C ILE A 109 1.71 5.77 -1.59
N VAL A 110 1.76 5.16 -0.40
CA VAL A 110 2.59 5.62 0.71
C VAL A 110 4.02 5.16 0.52
N LEU A 111 4.99 6.05 0.71
CA LEU A 111 6.42 5.79 0.67
C LEU A 111 7.02 6.05 2.06
N GLU A 112 7.26 4.98 2.83
CA GLU A 112 7.74 5.09 4.21
C GLU A 112 9.26 4.87 4.29
N LYS A 113 9.95 5.81 4.95
CA LYS A 113 11.35 5.69 5.37
C LYS A 113 12.34 5.29 4.25
N ILE A 114 12.25 6.00 3.12
CA ILE A 114 13.15 5.87 1.98
C ILE A 114 13.99 7.15 1.75
N PRO A 115 15.15 7.08 1.06
CA PRO A 115 15.93 8.25 0.71
C PRO A 115 15.15 9.28 -0.13
N ARG A 116 15.35 10.57 0.13
CA ARG A 116 14.64 11.67 -0.55
C ARG A 116 14.75 11.61 -2.08
N GLU A 117 15.95 11.34 -2.60
CA GLU A 117 16.16 11.25 -4.06
C GLU A 117 15.45 10.05 -4.67
N LEU A 118 15.36 8.93 -3.94
CA LEU A 118 14.59 7.77 -4.38
C LEU A 118 13.09 8.06 -4.35
N ALA A 119 12.57 8.68 -3.29
CA ALA A 119 11.18 9.12 -3.25
C ALA A 119 10.82 9.97 -4.47
N LYS A 120 11.67 10.94 -4.83
CA LYS A 120 11.51 11.76 -6.03
C LYS A 120 11.49 10.92 -7.31
N ARG A 121 12.41 9.95 -7.46
CA ARG A 121 12.43 9.04 -8.61
C ARG A 121 11.13 8.23 -8.72
N VAL A 122 10.64 7.69 -7.60
CA VAL A 122 9.37 6.94 -7.57
C VAL A 122 8.20 7.83 -7.95
N SER A 123 8.06 9.01 -7.35
CA SER A 123 6.99 9.97 -7.67
C SER A 123 6.99 10.44 -9.12
N GLN A 124 8.14 10.44 -9.80
CA GLN A 124 8.26 10.76 -11.22
C GLN A 124 7.97 9.56 -12.14
N ALA A 125 8.04 8.34 -11.61
CA ALA A 125 7.89 7.11 -12.36
C ALA A 125 6.44 6.60 -12.45
N VAL A 126 5.56 7.10 -11.57
CA VAL A 126 4.12 6.80 -11.55
C VAL A 126 3.31 8.09 -11.72
N SER A 127 2.09 7.97 -12.24
CA SER A 127 1.15 9.08 -12.43
C SER A 127 0.25 9.33 -11.21
N ILE A 128 0.07 8.33 -10.35
CA ILE A 128 -0.74 8.43 -9.14
C ILE A 128 -0.02 9.18 -8.00
N PRO A 129 -0.76 9.85 -7.08
CA PRO A 129 -0.15 10.53 -5.95
C PRO A 129 0.68 9.61 -5.05
N THR A 130 1.85 10.12 -4.64
CA THR A 130 2.69 9.49 -3.61
C THR A 130 2.68 10.30 -2.31
N ILE A 131 2.61 9.64 -1.16
CA ILE A 131 2.54 10.26 0.17
C ILE A 131 3.75 9.77 0.99
N GLY A 132 4.66 10.67 1.39
CA GLY A 132 5.87 10.31 2.13
C GLY A 132 5.69 10.35 3.65
N ILE A 133 6.34 9.44 4.38
CA ILE A 133 6.44 9.42 5.85
C ILE A 133 7.79 8.90 6.34
#